data_AF-A0A4R3A6W8-F1
#
_entry.id   AF-A0A4R3A6W8-F1
#
_cell.length_a   1.000
_cell.length_b   1.000
_cell.length_c   1.000
_cell.angle_alpha   90.00
_cell.angle_beta   90.00
_cell.angle_gamma   90.00
#
_symmetry.space_group_name_H-M   'P 1'
#
loop_
_entity.id
_entity.type
_entity.pdbx_description
1 polymer ?
#
loop_
_entity_poly.entity_id
_entity_poly.type
_entity_poly.pdbx_seq_one_letter_code
_entity_poly.pdbx_strand_id
1 'polypeptide(L)'
;MSIVSKDFEIQENLIVLIEDLESTIYDLNHRLAGYGQLYNKARNQTNDSSVAYEEIADQIGEKHHILYHKMKSLNHLLEIINDYRDSNGIFQDHNDLIIQIQDIMLTHAEKESYEEAATIKKWYDRLHSAVDVK
;
A
#
# COMPACT_ATOMS: atom_id res chain seq x y z
N MET A 1 4.83 6.89 37.05
CA MET A 1 5.10 7.01 35.60
C MET A 1 5.49 5.63 35.12
N SER A 2 4.73 5.05 34.18
CA SER A 2 5.10 3.77 33.58
C SER A 2 6.34 4.00 32.72
N ILE A 3 7.46 3.38 33.09
CA ILE A 3 8.67 3.34 32.25
C ILE A 3 8.39 2.24 31.23
N VAL A 4 7.68 2.58 30.16
CA VAL A 4 7.58 1.70 29.00
C VAL A 4 8.96 1.68 28.35
N SER A 5 9.49 0.50 28.03
CA SER A 5 10.78 0.41 27.34
C SER A 5 10.63 0.96 25.92
N LYS A 6 11.67 1.64 25.41
CA LYS A 6 11.70 2.17 24.05
C LYS A 6 11.38 1.10 23.00
N ASP A 7 11.87 -0.13 23.21
CA ASP A 7 11.58 -1.24 22.33
C ASP A 7 10.09 -1.57 22.28
N PHE A 8 9.39 -1.53 23.42
CA PHE A 8 7.96 -1.78 23.48
C PHE A 8 7.16 -0.70 22.74
N GLU A 9 7.55 0.56 22.86
CA GLU A 9 6.93 1.67 22.13
C GLU A 9 7.11 1.53 20.62
N ILE A 10 8.32 1.14 20.17
CA ILE A 10 8.58 0.86 18.76
C ILE A 10 7.69 -0.29 18.26
N GLN A 11 7.55 -1.38 19.04
CA GLN A 11 6.67 -2.49 18.68
C GLN A 11 5.20 -2.04 18.54
N GLU A 12 4.67 -1.30 19.53
CA GLU A 12 3.29 -0.80 19.48
C GLU A 12 3.06 0.07 18.24
N ASN A 13 3.97 1.01 17.97
CA ASN A 13 3.87 1.91 16.82
C ASN A 13 3.90 1.14 15.49
N LEU A 14 4.79 0.15 15.37
CA LEU A 14 4.87 -0.69 14.17
C LEU A 14 3.60 -1.53 13.97
N ILE A 15 3.07 -2.13 15.04
CA ILE A 15 1.83 -2.91 14.98
C ILE A 15 0.68 -2.04 14.47
N VAL A 16 0.47 -0.85 15.05
CA VAL A 16 -0.61 0.06 14.63
C VAL A 16 -0.46 0.49 13.17
N LEU A 17 0.76 0.76 12.72
CA LEU A 17 1.01 1.12 11.33
C LEU A 17 0.71 -0.03 10.36
N ILE A 18 0.97 -1.27 10.77
CA ILE A 18 0.72 -2.45 9.93
C ILE A 18 -0.77 -2.75 9.87
N GLU A 19 -1.50 -2.62 10.98
CA GLU A 19 -2.96 -2.70 10.98
C GLU A 19 -3.59 -1.66 10.03
N ASP A 20 -3.05 -0.44 10.00
CA ASP A 20 -3.48 0.60 9.06
C ASP A 20 -3.11 0.26 7.60
N LEU A 21 -1.97 -0.41 7.37
CA LEU A 21 -1.56 -0.88 6.04
C LEU A 21 -2.52 -1.96 5.53
N GLU A 22 -2.83 -2.95 6.36
CA GLU A 22 -3.79 -4.02 6.06
C GLU A 22 -5.17 -3.46 5.79
N SER A 23 -5.64 -2.52 6.62
CA SER A 23 -6.91 -1.81 6.43
C SER A 23 -6.92 -1.03 5.10
N THR A 24 -5.83 -0.36 4.76
CA THR A 24 -5.70 0.35 3.47
C THR A 24 -5.75 -0.61 2.29
N ILE A 25 -5.08 -1.76 2.38
CA ILE A 25 -5.12 -2.80 1.34
C ILE A 25 -6.55 -3.34 1.18
N TYR A 26 -7.26 -3.57 2.29
CA TYR A 26 -8.64 -4.01 2.28
C TYR A 26 -9.58 -2.98 1.61
N ASP A 27 -9.47 -1.69 1.93
CA ASP A 27 -10.25 -0.62 1.28
C ASP A 27 -9.97 -0.57 -0.23
N LEU A 28 -8.70 -0.66 -0.64
CA LEU A 28 -8.32 -0.66 -2.05
C LEU A 28 -8.91 -1.85 -2.80
N ASN A 29 -8.87 -3.05 -2.21
CA ASN A 29 -9.51 -4.24 -2.79
C ASN A 29 -11.01 -4.04 -2.97
N HIS A 30 -11.69 -3.51 -1.96
CA HIS A 30 -13.13 -3.24 -2.03
C HIS A 30 -13.45 -2.23 -3.15
N ARG A 31 -12.67 -1.16 -3.26
CA ARG A 31 -12.82 -0.15 -4.30
C ARG A 31 -12.55 -0.70 -5.69
N LEU A 32 -11.51 -1.50 -5.87
CA LEU A 32 -11.19 -2.15 -7.15
C LEU A 32 -12.34 -3.04 -7.63
N ALA A 33 -12.93 -3.84 -6.73
CA ALA A 33 -14.11 -4.62 -7.04
C ALA A 33 -15.28 -3.73 -7.50
N GLY A 34 -15.50 -2.60 -6.81
CA GLY A 34 -16.50 -1.60 -7.20
C GLY A 34 -16.25 -0.99 -8.59
N TYR A 35 -15.01 -0.62 -8.91
CA TYR A 35 -14.65 -0.11 -10.24
C TYR A 35 -14.82 -1.18 -11.33
N GLY A 36 -14.51 -2.44 -11.06
CA GLY A 36 -14.77 -3.54 -11.99
C GLY A 36 -16.26 -3.70 -12.32
N GLN A 37 -17.14 -3.56 -11.31
CA GLN A 37 -18.59 -3.56 -11.51
C GLN A 37 -19.06 -2.34 -12.34
N LEU A 38 -18.53 -1.15 -12.05
CA LEU A 38 -18.84 0.07 -12.79
C LEU A 38 -18.39 -0.02 -14.26
N TYR A 39 -17.20 -0.55 -14.51
CA TYR A 39 -16.68 -0.77 -15.86
C TYR A 39 -17.58 -1.70 -16.67
N ASN A 40 -17.95 -2.84 -16.09
CA ASN A 40 -18.85 -3.79 -16.73
C ASN A 40 -20.24 -3.18 -17.00
N LYS A 41 -20.75 -2.35 -16.08
CA LYS A 41 -22.01 -1.63 -16.28
C LYS A 41 -21.93 -0.62 -17.42
N ALA A 42 -20.87 0.18 -17.50
CA ALA A 42 -20.66 1.14 -18.59
C ALA A 42 -20.52 0.42 -19.95
N ARG A 43 -19.82 -0.72 -19.97
CA ARG A 43 -19.66 -1.56 -21.18
C ARG A 43 -20.95 -2.26 -21.62
N ASN A 44 -21.86 -2.56 -20.70
CA ASN A 44 -23.16 -3.14 -21.07
C ASN A 44 -24.16 -2.07 -21.55
N GLN A 45 -23.93 -0.79 -21.23
CA GLN A 45 -24.74 0.34 -21.68
C GLN A 45 -24.28 0.91 -23.04
N THR A 46 -23.05 0.59 -23.49
CA THR A 46 -22.46 1.05 -24.76
C THR A 46 -22.98 0.35 -26.01
N ASN A 47 -23.88 -0.63 -25.89
CA ASN A 47 -24.59 -1.18 -27.06
C ASN A 47 -25.47 -0.11 -27.75
N ASP A 48 -25.79 1.00 -27.07
CA ASP A 48 -26.32 2.23 -27.66
C ASP A 48 -25.16 3.24 -27.81
N SER A 49 -24.61 3.31 -29.02
CA SER A 49 -23.40 4.04 -29.40
C SER A 49 -23.45 5.54 -29.08
N SER A 50 -22.80 5.96 -28.00
CA SER A 50 -22.53 7.37 -27.72
C SER A 50 -21.09 7.54 -27.26
N VAL A 51 -20.35 8.46 -27.90
CA VAL A 51 -18.94 8.83 -27.61
C VAL A 51 -18.73 9.13 -26.12
N ALA A 52 -19.74 9.65 -25.43
CA ALA A 52 -19.68 9.94 -24.00
C ALA A 52 -19.48 8.69 -23.12
N TYR A 53 -19.89 7.50 -23.58
CA TYR A 53 -19.74 6.28 -22.80
C TYR A 53 -18.35 5.65 -22.93
N GLU A 54 -17.68 5.85 -24.05
CA GLU A 54 -16.27 5.45 -24.22
C GLU A 54 -15.38 6.27 -23.29
N GLU A 55 -15.57 7.60 -23.25
CA GLU A 55 -14.84 8.48 -22.32
C GLU A 55 -15.05 8.08 -20.84
N ILE A 56 -16.27 7.68 -20.46
CA ILE A 56 -16.56 7.20 -19.10
C ILE A 56 -15.84 5.88 -18.81
N ALA A 57 -15.83 4.95 -19.77
CA ALA A 57 -15.15 3.68 -19.62
C ALA A 57 -13.63 3.85 -19.47
N ASP A 58 -13.04 4.78 -20.23
CA ASP A 58 -11.62 5.12 -20.15
C ASP A 58 -11.26 5.73 -18.79
N GLN A 59 -12.05 6.69 -18.29
CA GLN A 59 -11.86 7.27 -16.95
C GLN A 59 -11.98 6.23 -15.83
N ILE A 60 -12.89 5.26 -15.96
CA ILE A 60 -13.03 4.15 -15.03
C ILE A 60 -11.81 3.24 -15.10
N GLY A 61 -11.33 2.95 -16.31
CA GLY A 61 -10.14 2.14 -16.57
C GLY A 61 -8.87 2.75 -15.97
N GLU A 62 -8.65 4.05 -16.17
CA GLU A 62 -7.52 4.79 -15.61
C GLU A 62 -7.54 4.76 -14.08
N LYS A 63 -8.69 5.04 -13.46
CA LYS A 63 -8.83 4.98 -12.00
C LYS A 63 -8.60 3.57 -11.46
N HIS A 64 -9.12 2.55 -12.14
CA HIS A 64 -8.87 1.16 -11.77
C HIS A 64 -7.38 0.82 -11.85
N HIS A 65 -6.70 1.24 -12.93
CA HIS A 65 -5.28 1.03 -13.13
C HIS A 65 -4.45 1.63 -11.99
N ILE A 66 -4.65 2.91 -11.66
CA ILE A 66 -3.95 3.60 -10.57
C ILE A 66 -4.16 2.87 -9.23
N LEU A 67 -5.40 2.50 -8.92
CA LEU A 67 -5.71 1.79 -7.67
C LEU A 67 -5.06 0.39 -7.62
N TYR A 68 -4.99 -0.29 -8.77
CA TYR A 68 -4.37 -1.61 -8.88
C TYR A 68 -2.87 -1.54 -8.61
N HIS A 69 -2.16 -0.60 -9.22
CA HIS A 69 -0.72 -0.41 -9.01
C HIS A 69 -0.40 -0.04 -7.56
N LYS A 70 -1.22 0.85 -6.97
CA LYS A 70 -1.12 1.17 -5.55
C LYS A 70 -1.31 -0.06 -4.67
N MET A 71 -2.39 -0.82 -4.88
CA MET A 71 -2.69 -2.03 -4.12
C MET A 71 -1.57 -3.07 -4.24
N LYS A 72 -1.06 -3.30 -5.46
CA LYS A 72 0.04 -4.23 -5.73
C LYS A 72 1.30 -3.84 -4.93
N SER A 73 1.65 -2.55 -4.92
CA SER A 73 2.79 -2.04 -4.16
C SER A 73 2.63 -2.24 -2.66
N LEU A 74 1.43 -2.01 -2.13
CA LEU A 74 1.15 -2.19 -0.71
C LEU A 74 1.16 -3.66 -0.29
N ASN A 75 0.65 -4.57 -1.12
CA ASN A 75 0.74 -6.00 -0.86
C ASN A 75 2.21 -6.46 -0.85
N HIS A 76 3.01 -6.02 -1.83
CA HIS A 76 4.43 -6.34 -1.85
C HIS A 76 5.14 -5.84 -0.58
N LEU A 77 4.89 -4.59 -0.20
CA LEU A 77 5.41 -4.02 1.05
C LEU A 77 5.00 -4.83 2.29
N LEU A 78 3.74 -5.29 2.36
CA LEU A 78 3.24 -6.09 3.47
C LEU A 78 3.94 -7.46 3.54
N GLU A 79 4.19 -8.11 2.40
CA GLU A 79 4.96 -9.36 2.34
C GLU A 79 6.34 -9.18 2.97
N ILE A 80 7.05 -8.13 2.55
CA ILE A 80 8.38 -7.78 3.07
C ILE A 80 8.34 -7.52 4.58
N ILE A 81 7.37 -6.73 5.06
CA ILE A 81 7.23 -6.46 6.49
C ILE A 81 7.01 -7.75 7.30
N ASN A 82 6.20 -8.67 6.76
CA ASN A 82 5.91 -9.93 7.44
C ASN A 82 7.14 -10.85 7.55
N ASP A 83 8.14 -10.73 6.66
CA ASP A 83 9.39 -11.48 6.76
C ASP A 83 10.22 -11.10 8.01
N TYR A 84 10.02 -9.90 8.56
CA TYR A 84 10.69 -9.42 9.78
C TYR A 84 9.88 -9.68 11.05
N ARG A 85 8.69 -10.24 10.91
CA ARG A 85 7.76 -10.49 12.00
C ARG A 85 7.86 -11.95 12.42
N ASP A 86 8.15 -12.19 13.69
CA ASP A 86 8.16 -13.55 14.21
C ASP A 86 6.75 -14.15 14.37
N SER A 87 6.66 -15.42 14.76
CA SER A 87 5.37 -16.11 14.97
C SER A 87 4.49 -15.49 16.05
N ASN A 88 5.05 -14.68 16.95
CA ASN A 88 4.32 -13.97 18.00
C ASN A 88 3.93 -12.55 17.56
N GLY A 89 4.32 -12.15 16.36
CA GLY A 89 4.02 -10.85 15.81
C GLY A 89 5.03 -9.76 16.15
N ILE A 90 6.23 -10.12 16.65
CA ILE A 90 7.26 -9.18 17.13
C ILE A 90 8.30 -8.91 16.03
N PHE A 91 8.70 -7.64 15.90
CA PHE A 91 9.77 -7.20 15.00
C PHE A 91 11.12 -7.29 15.68
N GLN A 92 11.97 -8.23 15.27
CA GLN A 92 13.29 -8.40 15.88
C GLN A 92 14.31 -7.40 15.31
N ASP A 93 14.33 -7.22 13.98
CA ASP A 93 15.31 -6.39 13.28
C ASP A 93 14.66 -5.22 12.53
N HIS A 94 14.00 -4.33 13.27
CA HIS A 94 13.25 -3.20 12.69
C HIS A 94 14.15 -2.22 11.90
N ASN A 95 15.44 -2.08 12.23
CA ASN A 95 16.35 -1.25 11.44
C ASN A 95 16.61 -1.85 10.06
N ASP A 96 16.82 -3.16 9.98
CA ASP A 96 17.05 -3.87 8.72
C ASP A 96 15.77 -3.86 7.86
N LEU A 97 14.59 -3.94 8.49
CA LEU A 97 13.31 -3.74 7.81
C LEU A 97 13.25 -2.37 7.11
N ILE A 98 13.60 -1.29 7.82
CA ILE A 98 13.57 0.07 7.26
C ILE A 98 14.54 0.21 6.09
N ILE A 99 15.76 -0.33 6.21
CA ILE A 99 16.76 -0.34 5.13
C ILE A 99 16.22 -1.09 3.91
N GLN A 100 15.65 -2.28 4.12
CA GLN A 100 15.15 -3.07 3.00
C GLN A 100 13.99 -2.37 2.27
N ILE A 101 13.04 -1.78 3.01
CA ILE A 101 11.95 -1.00 2.41
C ILE A 101 12.49 0.18 1.60
N GLN A 102 13.55 0.85 2.08
CA GLN A 102 14.21 1.91 1.34
C GLN A 102 14.81 1.40 0.02
N ASP A 103 15.51 0.26 0.05
CA ASP A 103 16.12 -0.33 -1.14
C ASP A 103 15.07 -0.74 -2.19
N ILE A 104 13.93 -1.28 -1.74
CA ILE A 104 12.82 -1.63 -2.62
C ILE A 104 12.22 -0.38 -3.26
N MET A 105 11.98 0.68 -2.46
CA MET A 105 11.51 1.97 -2.97
C MET A 105 12.45 2.52 -4.05
N LEU A 106 13.76 2.49 -3.80
CA LEU A 106 14.77 2.96 -4.76
C LEU A 106 14.80 2.08 -6.02
N THR A 107 14.70 0.75 -5.86
CA THR A 107 14.63 -0.20 -6.99
C THR A 107 13.44 0.08 -7.90
N HIS A 108 12.28 0.44 -7.33
CA HIS A 108 11.12 0.86 -8.13
C HIS A 108 11.38 2.18 -8.87
N ALA A 109 12.02 3.15 -8.22
CA ALA A 109 12.38 4.42 -8.86
C ALA A 109 13.40 4.24 -10.00
N GLU A 110 14.40 3.37 -9.84
CA GLU A 110 15.38 3.03 -10.87
C GLU A 110 14.75 2.36 -12.09
N LYS A 111 13.67 1.60 -11.89
CA LYS A 111 12.86 0.98 -12.96
C LYS A 111 11.80 1.92 -13.54
N GLU A 112 11.88 3.22 -13.24
CA GLU A 112 10.91 4.24 -13.66
C GLU A 112 9.46 3.95 -13.22
N SER A 113 9.28 3.08 -12.22
CA SER A 113 7.99 2.73 -11.62
C SER A 113 7.65 3.73 -10.52
N TYR A 114 7.51 5.01 -10.91
CA TYR A 114 7.45 6.13 -9.96
C TYR A 114 6.18 6.14 -9.10
N GLU A 115 5.06 5.63 -9.60
CA GLU A 115 3.81 5.56 -8.82
C GLU A 115 3.92 4.55 -7.68
N GLU A 116 4.51 3.40 -7.95
CA GLU A 116 4.82 2.38 -6.95
C GLU A 116 5.87 2.89 -5.96
N ALA A 117 6.95 3.50 -6.46
CA ALA A 117 7.99 4.09 -5.61
C ALA A 117 7.40 5.16 -4.66
N ALA A 118 6.54 6.05 -5.16
CA ALA A 118 5.88 7.07 -4.34
C ALA A 118 4.92 6.46 -3.29
N THR A 119 4.21 5.39 -3.67
CA THR A 119 3.34 4.65 -2.76
C THR A 119 4.15 4.02 -1.62
N ILE A 120 5.27 3.36 -1.93
CA ILE A 120 6.15 2.74 -0.95
C ILE A 120 6.81 3.80 -0.07
N LYS A 121 7.29 4.91 -0.66
CA LYS A 121 7.90 6.04 0.06
C LYS A 121 6.99 6.55 1.17
N LYS A 122 5.69 6.72 0.89
CA LYS A 122 4.73 7.22 1.88
C LYS A 122 4.69 6.34 3.13
N TRP A 123 4.83 5.03 2.96
CA TRP A 123 4.85 4.08 4.08
C TRP A 123 6.22 3.99 4.74
N TYR A 124 7.29 4.03 3.96
CA TYR A 124 8.66 4.15 4.47
C TYR A 124 8.79 5.33 5.44
N ASP A 125 8.33 6.52 5.04
CA ASP A 125 8.43 7.73 5.89
C ASP A 125 7.71 7.55 7.23
N ARG A 126 6.56 6.86 7.24
CA ARG A 126 5.77 6.56 8.44
C ARG A 126 6.48 5.53 9.34
N LEU A 127 6.95 4.43 8.75
CA LEU A 127 7.64 3.36 9.46
C LEU A 127 8.97 3.85 10.05
N HIS A 128 9.74 4.62 9.28
CA HIS A 128 10.98 5.22 9.76
C HIS A 128 10.72 6.15 10.95
N SER A 129 9.65 6.94 10.90
CA SER A 129 9.26 7.84 11.99
C SER A 129 8.80 7.07 13.24
N ALA A 130 8.21 5.89 13.09
CA ALA A 130 7.82 5.01 14.21
C ALA A 130 9.01 4.32 14.89
N VAL A 131 10.12 4.16 14.17
CA VAL A 131 11.36 3.56 14.69
C VAL A 131 12.29 4.62 15.29
N ASP A 132 12.36 5.82 14.70
CA ASP A 132 13.20 6.93 15.16
C ASP A 132 12.60 7.69 16.36
N VAL A 133 12.09 6.94 17.35
CA VAL A 133 11.58 7.49 18.62
C VAL A 133 12.76 8.08 19.38
N LYS A 134 12.75 9.39 19.65
CA LYS A 134 13.79 10.09 20.40
C LYS A 134 13.67 9.85 21.90
#